data_AF-A0AAU1XPB6-F1
#
_entry.id   AF-A0AAU1XPB6-F1
#
_cell.length_a   1.000
_cell.length_b   1.000
_cell.length_c   1.000
_cell.angle_alpha   90.00
_cell.angle_beta   90.00
_cell.angle_gamma   90.00
#
_symmetry.space_group_name_H-M   'P 1'
#
loop_
_entity.id
_entity.type
_entity.pdbx_description
1 polymer ?
#
loop_
_entity_poly.entity_id
_entity_poly.type
_entity_poly.pdbx_seq_one_letter_code
_entity_poly.pdbx_strand_id
1 'polypeptide(L)'
;MGSYFVNEVTVIDVKPSASGAGLVDLTVTLWCENALPGAERPWELVRTGHLNHTGMWHELAPEDRHAWLSVALWSREYQRQGKPDAPAGHVFTMDGRHIVDEDSFYCAIGEAVNGPGGYFGWNLDALDDCLFGGWGATTPFTLHWDFSAEARTRLAERVPAGDRELVLFDLLLEIFEERGVSVILR
;
A
#
# COMPACT_ATOMS: atom_id res chain seq x y z
N MET A 1 4.34 1.71 15.14
CA MET A 1 4.51 2.67 14.04
C MET A 1 4.80 1.93 12.76
N GLY A 2 5.83 1.09 12.71
CA GLY A 2 6.26 0.30 11.54
C GLY A 2 7.79 0.24 11.53
N SER A 3 8.39 -0.28 10.46
CA SER A 3 9.86 -0.34 10.34
C SER A 3 10.32 -0.49 8.90
N TYR A 4 11.48 0.08 8.56
CA TYR A 4 12.24 -0.27 7.36
C TYR A 4 13.37 -1.23 7.68
N PHE A 5 13.76 -2.02 6.69
CA PHE A 5 15.05 -2.69 6.72
C PHE A 5 16.16 -1.68 6.44
N VAL A 6 17.20 -1.69 7.28
CA VAL A 6 18.33 -0.76 7.20
C VAL A 6 19.62 -1.55 6.98
N ASN A 7 20.45 -1.10 6.04
CA ASN A 7 21.78 -1.64 5.80
C ASN A 7 22.79 -0.51 5.55
N GLU A 8 24.07 -0.88 5.35
CA GLU A 8 25.15 0.04 4.97
C GLU A 8 25.31 1.25 5.92
N VAL A 9 25.02 1.04 7.21
CA VAL A 9 25.09 2.09 8.21
C VAL A 9 26.54 2.49 8.45
N THR A 10 26.86 3.73 8.10
CA THR A 10 28.18 4.34 8.28
C THR A 10 28.04 5.58 9.16
N VAL A 11 28.79 5.62 10.26
CA VAL A 11 28.88 6.81 11.12
C VAL A 11 29.76 7.84 10.43
N ILE A 12 29.22 9.03 10.19
CA ILE A 12 29.92 10.15 9.56
C ILE A 12 30.29 11.28 10.53
N ASP A 13 29.61 11.35 11.68
CA ASP A 13 29.95 12.29 12.75
C ASP A 13 29.52 11.75 14.11
N VAL A 14 30.24 12.16 15.16
CA VAL A 14 29.99 11.79 16.55
C VAL A 14 30.20 13.02 17.43
N LYS A 15 29.18 13.38 18.21
CA LYS A 15 29.27 14.48 19.19
C LYS A 15 28.72 14.08 20.54
N PRO A 16 29.15 14.69 21.66
CA PRO A 16 28.51 14.49 22.96
C PRO A 16 27.01 14.82 22.89
N SER A 17 26.17 13.95 23.45
CA SER A 17 24.72 14.14 23.44
C SER A 17 24.28 15.12 24.53
N ALA A 18 23.27 15.94 24.22
CA ALA A 18 22.59 16.76 25.23
C ALA A 18 21.73 15.92 26.22
N SER A 19 21.50 14.64 25.89
CA SER A 19 20.61 13.76 26.67
C SER A 19 21.23 13.21 27.96
N GLY A 20 22.55 13.32 28.14
CA GLY A 20 23.20 12.86 29.36
C GLY A 20 24.72 12.68 29.24
N ALA A 21 25.41 12.71 30.37
CA ALA A 21 26.85 12.52 30.42
C ALA A 21 27.24 11.10 29.95
N GLY A 22 28.23 11.02 29.06
CA GLY A 22 28.69 9.74 28.48
C GLY A 22 27.88 9.22 27.30
N LEU A 23 26.81 9.93 26.88
CA LEU A 23 26.05 9.63 25.66
C LEU A 23 26.61 10.42 24.47
N VAL A 24 26.42 9.89 23.27
CA VAL A 24 26.80 10.52 21.99
C VAL A 24 25.63 10.56 21.03
N ASP A 25 25.54 11.63 20.24
CA ASP A 25 24.68 11.70 19.06
C ASP A 25 25.51 11.29 17.84
N LEU A 26 24.98 10.36 17.05
CA LEU A 26 25.60 9.89 15.82
C LEU A 26 24.90 10.52 14.63
N THR A 27 25.67 11.06 13.69
CA THR A 27 25.16 11.29 12.33
C THR A 27 25.59 10.11 11.48
N VAL A 28 24.63 9.48 10.81
CA VAL A 28 24.87 8.30 9.98
C VAL A 28 24.42 8.53 8.55
N THR A 29 25.13 7.94 7.60
CA THR A 29 24.57 7.60 6.28
C THR A 29 24.17 6.14 6.32
N LEU A 30 23.03 5.82 5.74
CA LEU A 30 22.50 4.47 5.73
C LEU A 30 21.73 4.24 4.44
N TRP A 31 21.54 2.97 4.09
CA TRP A 31 20.61 2.56 3.05
C TRP A 31 19.36 1.98 3.73
N CYS A 32 18.19 2.48 3.34
CA CYS A 32 16.91 1.95 3.78
C CYS A 32 16.18 1.37 2.58
N GLU A 33 15.86 0.08 2.65
CA GLU A 33 15.04 -0.55 1.63
C GLU A 33 13.66 0.11 1.60
N ASN A 34 13.21 0.51 0.41
CA ASN A 34 11.90 1.12 0.17
C ASN A 34 11.61 2.41 0.95
N ALA A 35 12.60 3.06 1.57
CA ALA A 35 12.44 4.41 2.09
C ALA A 35 12.49 5.43 0.95
N LEU A 36 11.35 5.57 0.28
CA LEU A 36 11.21 6.41 -0.90
C LEU A 36 11.13 7.91 -0.54
N PRO A 37 11.62 8.81 -1.42
CA PRO A 37 11.28 10.23 -1.33
C PRO A 37 9.76 10.41 -1.23
N GLY A 38 9.30 11.29 -0.34
CA GLY A 38 7.86 11.50 -0.08
C GLY A 38 7.30 10.67 1.09
N ALA A 39 8.02 9.68 1.61
CA ALA A 39 7.56 8.84 2.72
C ALA A 39 7.43 9.58 4.08
N GLU A 40 8.06 10.74 4.23
CA GLU A 40 8.05 11.51 5.49
C GLU A 40 6.61 11.85 5.94
N ARG A 41 5.78 12.35 5.02
CA ARG A 41 4.41 12.75 5.33
C ARG A 41 3.54 11.57 5.80
N PRO A 42 3.43 10.43 5.09
CA PRO A 42 2.65 9.30 5.58
C PRO A 42 3.21 8.72 6.89
N TRP A 43 4.53 8.67 7.08
CA TRP A 43 5.10 8.28 8.38
C TRP A 43 4.70 9.21 9.51
N GLU A 44 4.70 10.52 9.28
CA GLU A 44 4.25 11.52 10.25
C GLU A 44 2.78 11.33 10.61
N LEU A 45 1.92 11.01 9.63
CA LEU A 45 0.50 10.71 9.87
C LEU A 45 0.32 9.44 10.71
N VAL A 46 1.08 8.38 10.42
CA VAL A 46 1.08 7.14 11.22
C VAL A 46 1.58 7.42 12.64
N ARG A 47 2.68 8.17 12.77
CA ARG A 47 3.32 8.51 14.04
C ARG A 47 2.41 9.30 14.97
N THR A 48 1.68 10.26 14.40
CA THR A 48 0.81 11.18 15.14
C THR A 48 -0.61 10.69 15.29
N GLY A 49 -0.97 9.56 14.66
CA GLY A 49 -2.34 9.03 14.68
C GLY A 49 -3.32 9.83 13.82
N HIS A 50 -2.83 10.67 12.90
CA HIS A 50 -3.65 11.46 11.98
C HIS A 50 -3.99 10.74 10.68
N LEU A 51 -3.47 9.52 10.46
CA LEU A 51 -3.94 8.63 9.41
C LEU A 51 -5.29 8.02 9.79
N ASN A 52 -6.37 8.81 9.70
CA ASN A 52 -7.65 8.52 10.35
C ASN A 52 -8.87 8.50 9.42
N HIS A 53 -8.70 8.82 8.14
CA HIS A 53 -9.73 8.67 7.12
C HIS A 53 -9.11 8.22 5.79
N THR A 54 -9.91 7.56 4.95
CA THR A 54 -9.50 7.13 3.62
C THR A 54 -9.35 8.32 2.68
N GLY A 55 -8.62 8.12 1.58
CA GLY A 55 -8.46 9.10 0.50
C GLY A 55 -7.42 10.20 0.75
N MET A 56 -6.62 10.09 1.81
CA MET A 56 -5.54 11.04 2.09
C MET A 56 -4.44 11.04 1.02
N TRP A 57 -4.42 10.02 0.14
CA TRP A 57 -3.52 9.89 -1.00
C TRP A 57 -4.05 10.54 -2.30
N HIS A 58 -5.32 10.97 -2.38
CA HIS A 58 -5.96 11.40 -3.62
C HIS A 58 -5.20 12.52 -4.36
N GLU A 59 -4.72 13.51 -3.60
CA GLU A 59 -4.05 14.70 -4.14
C GLU A 59 -2.53 14.54 -4.34
N LEU A 60 -1.99 13.36 -4.01
CA LEU A 60 -0.55 13.09 -4.18
C LEU A 60 -0.18 12.92 -5.65
N ALA A 61 1.04 13.29 -6.01
CA ALA A 61 1.63 12.92 -7.30
C ALA A 61 1.88 11.40 -7.35
N PRO A 62 2.02 10.78 -8.54
CA PRO A 62 2.28 9.35 -8.66
C PRO A 62 3.46 8.87 -7.80
N GLU A 63 4.60 9.57 -7.83
CA GLU A 63 5.79 9.19 -7.06
C GLU A 63 5.53 9.23 -5.54
N ASP A 64 4.71 10.18 -5.08
CA ASP A 64 4.30 10.30 -3.68
C ASP A 64 3.27 9.22 -3.29
N ARG A 65 2.45 8.73 -4.23
CA ARG A 65 1.57 7.57 -4.01
C ARG A 65 2.37 6.28 -3.89
N HIS A 66 3.42 6.11 -4.68
CA HIS A 66 4.30 4.96 -4.52
C HIS A 66 5.01 4.98 -3.15
N ALA A 67 5.44 6.16 -2.69
CA ALA A 67 5.95 6.34 -1.33
C ALA A 67 4.89 6.05 -0.26
N TRP A 68 3.64 6.44 -0.48
CA TRP A 68 2.50 6.10 0.37
C TRP A 68 2.32 4.59 0.50
N LEU A 69 2.34 3.85 -0.62
CA LEU A 69 2.23 2.39 -0.65
C LEU A 69 3.37 1.70 0.10
N SER A 70 4.60 2.22 -0.03
CA SER A 70 5.74 1.76 0.78
C SER A 70 5.45 1.93 2.28
N VAL A 71 5.00 3.10 2.72
CA VAL A 71 4.66 3.30 4.14
C VAL A 71 3.51 2.40 4.57
N ALA A 72 2.49 2.20 3.73
CA ALA A 72 1.39 1.28 4.01
C ALA A 72 1.93 -0.14 4.25
N LEU A 73 2.82 -0.64 3.38
CA LEU A 73 3.46 -1.96 3.52
C LEU A 73 4.22 -2.10 4.84
N TRP A 74 5.06 -1.12 5.16
CA TRP A 74 6.00 -1.18 6.28
C TRP A 74 5.40 -0.76 7.63
N SER A 75 4.19 -0.20 7.62
CA SER A 75 3.39 0.07 8.83
C SER A 75 2.27 -0.94 9.04
N ARG A 76 1.99 -1.84 8.09
CA ARG A 76 0.83 -2.76 8.12
C ARG A 76 0.72 -3.55 9.42
N GLU A 77 1.81 -4.10 9.95
CA GLU A 77 1.78 -4.99 11.12
C GLU A 77 1.36 -4.20 12.36
N TYR A 78 1.78 -2.93 12.43
CA TYR A 78 1.35 -2.01 13.46
C TYR A 78 -0.12 -1.60 13.27
N GLN A 79 -0.52 -1.22 12.06
CA GLN A 79 -1.90 -0.79 11.77
C GLN A 79 -2.93 -1.92 11.95
N ARG A 80 -2.51 -3.15 11.68
CA ARG A 80 -3.32 -4.38 11.78
C ARG A 80 -3.09 -5.15 13.09
N GLN A 81 -2.31 -4.62 14.03
CA GLN A 81 -1.99 -5.33 15.26
C GLN A 81 -3.27 -5.78 15.98
N GLY A 82 -3.41 -7.09 16.18
CA GLY A 82 -4.57 -7.70 16.84
C GLY A 82 -5.85 -7.75 16.00
N LYS A 83 -5.80 -7.38 14.72
CA LYS A 83 -6.94 -7.47 13.78
C LYS A 83 -6.79 -8.73 12.92
N PRO A 84 -7.68 -9.72 13.04
CA PRO A 84 -7.70 -10.84 12.12
C PRO A 84 -8.10 -10.35 10.71
N ASP A 85 -7.90 -11.21 9.71
CA ASP A 85 -8.49 -10.98 8.39
C ASP A 85 -10.02 -10.93 8.46
N ALA A 86 -10.63 -10.16 7.57
CA ALA A 86 -12.06 -10.30 7.32
C ALA A 86 -12.36 -11.73 6.83
N PRO A 87 -13.45 -12.34 7.30
CA PRO A 87 -13.76 -13.73 6.98
C PRO A 87 -14.11 -13.91 5.50
N ALA A 88 -13.99 -15.13 5.00
CA ALA A 88 -14.48 -15.50 3.68
C ALA A 88 -15.96 -15.11 3.50
N GLY A 89 -16.32 -14.68 2.29
CA GLY A 89 -17.64 -14.17 1.95
C GLY A 89 -17.87 -12.70 2.33
N HIS A 90 -16.86 -12.01 2.91
CA HIS A 90 -16.97 -10.57 3.15
C HIS A 90 -17.16 -9.79 1.85
N VAL A 91 -17.77 -8.61 1.96
CA VAL A 91 -18.01 -7.71 0.84
C VAL A 91 -17.25 -6.42 1.09
N PHE A 92 -16.21 -6.19 0.31
CA PHE A 92 -15.47 -4.94 0.30
C PHE A 92 -16.04 -4.00 -0.75
N THR A 93 -15.89 -2.70 -0.53
CA THR A 93 -16.27 -1.66 -1.50
C THR A 93 -15.08 -0.77 -1.76
N MET A 94 -14.72 -0.64 -3.03
CA MET A 94 -13.63 0.20 -3.51
C MET A 94 -14.21 1.30 -4.41
N ASP A 95 -13.83 2.55 -4.13
CA ASP A 95 -14.24 3.72 -4.88
C ASP A 95 -13.28 4.00 -6.04
N GLY A 96 -13.76 3.85 -7.28
CA GLY A 96 -12.98 4.03 -8.49
C GLY A 96 -12.76 5.48 -8.92
N ARG A 97 -13.45 6.47 -8.34
CA ARG A 97 -13.40 7.89 -8.82
C ARG A 97 -12.01 8.51 -8.77
N HIS A 98 -11.17 8.04 -7.86
CA HIS A 98 -9.83 8.56 -7.65
C HIS A 98 -8.72 7.64 -8.21
N ILE A 99 -9.11 6.55 -8.88
CA ILE A 99 -8.17 5.65 -9.56
C ILE A 99 -7.83 6.25 -10.92
N VAL A 100 -6.61 6.77 -11.04
CA VAL A 100 -6.12 7.50 -12.21
C VAL A 100 -4.88 6.86 -12.85
N ASP A 101 -4.25 5.93 -12.14
CA ASP A 101 -3.03 5.20 -12.48
C ASP A 101 -2.93 3.91 -11.62
N GLU A 102 -1.91 3.09 -11.86
CA GLU A 102 -1.66 1.84 -11.15
C GLU A 102 -1.50 2.04 -9.62
N ASP A 103 -0.67 3.00 -9.18
CA ASP A 103 -0.44 3.24 -7.75
C ASP A 103 -1.72 3.68 -7.02
N SER A 104 -2.57 4.51 -7.65
CA SER A 104 -3.86 4.90 -7.07
C SER A 104 -4.85 3.75 -6.96
N PHE A 105 -4.79 2.75 -7.85
CA PHE A 105 -5.54 1.51 -7.68
C PHE A 105 -5.10 0.76 -6.41
N TYR A 106 -3.79 0.61 -6.20
CA TYR A 106 -3.26 -0.07 -5.01
C TYR A 106 -3.59 0.67 -3.72
N CYS A 107 -3.57 2.01 -3.73
CA CYS A 107 -4.03 2.80 -2.61
C CYS A 107 -5.52 2.56 -2.32
N ALA A 108 -6.35 2.53 -3.35
CA ALA A 108 -7.80 2.34 -3.21
C ALA A 108 -8.17 0.96 -2.67
N ILE A 109 -7.58 -0.13 -3.20
CA ILE A 109 -7.85 -1.49 -2.71
C ILE A 109 -7.29 -1.71 -1.30
N GLY A 110 -6.10 -1.17 -1.02
CA GLY A 110 -5.50 -1.18 0.31
C GLY A 110 -6.41 -0.55 1.36
N GLU A 111 -6.98 0.60 1.04
CA GLU A 111 -7.92 1.28 1.93
C GLU A 111 -9.29 0.59 2.03
N ALA A 112 -9.79 0.02 0.94
CA ALA A 112 -11.03 -0.75 0.93
C ALA A 112 -10.95 -1.96 1.86
N VAL A 113 -9.80 -2.65 1.90
CA VAL A 113 -9.62 -3.86 2.71
C VAL A 113 -9.21 -3.54 4.16
N ASN A 114 -8.26 -2.63 4.35
CA ASN A 114 -7.59 -2.44 5.64
C ASN A 114 -7.86 -1.08 6.31
N GLY A 115 -8.67 -0.22 5.69
CA GLY A 115 -8.99 1.12 6.22
C GLY A 115 -7.94 2.18 5.87
N PRO A 116 -7.96 3.36 6.51
CA PRO A 116 -7.10 4.50 6.17
C PRO A 116 -5.62 4.16 6.03
N GLY A 117 -5.03 4.43 4.85
CA GLY A 117 -3.64 4.06 4.51
C GLY A 117 -3.32 2.56 4.64
N GLY A 118 -4.32 1.71 4.47
CA GLY A 118 -4.19 0.26 4.46
C GLY A 118 -3.40 -0.25 3.26
N TYR A 119 -2.75 -1.39 3.43
CA TYR A 119 -1.97 -2.05 2.38
C TYR A 119 -2.69 -3.29 1.87
N PHE A 120 -2.76 -3.48 0.56
CA PHE A 120 -3.23 -4.71 -0.07
C PHE A 120 -2.58 -4.88 -1.45
N GLY A 121 -1.26 -4.75 -1.49
CA GLY A 121 -0.46 -4.75 -2.72
C GLY A 121 0.04 -3.35 -3.11
N TRP A 122 1.05 -3.33 -3.97
CA TRP A 122 1.68 -2.14 -4.58
C TRP A 122 2.26 -2.43 -5.98
N ASN A 123 2.00 -3.63 -6.49
CA ASN A 123 2.25 -4.15 -7.83
C ASN A 123 1.43 -5.45 -7.98
N LEU A 124 1.43 -6.04 -9.18
CA LEU A 124 0.61 -7.22 -9.51
C LEU A 124 0.95 -8.45 -8.65
N ASP A 125 2.23 -8.75 -8.47
CA ASP A 125 2.68 -9.89 -7.67
C ASP A 125 2.30 -9.72 -6.19
N ALA A 126 2.46 -8.51 -5.65
CA ALA A 126 2.11 -8.22 -4.27
C ALA A 126 0.60 -8.24 -4.01
N LEU A 127 -0.21 -7.85 -5.00
CA LEU A 127 -1.67 -8.02 -4.94
C LEU A 127 -2.01 -9.52 -4.91
N ASP A 128 -1.40 -10.30 -5.78
CA ASP A 128 -1.58 -11.75 -5.84
C ASP A 128 -1.20 -12.43 -4.51
N ASP A 129 -0.06 -12.05 -3.92
CA ASP A 129 0.38 -12.48 -2.59
C ASP A 129 -0.63 -12.14 -1.50
N CYS A 130 -1.20 -10.93 -1.53
CA CYS A 130 -2.20 -10.50 -0.55
C CYS A 130 -3.48 -11.34 -0.60
N LEU A 131 -3.83 -11.85 -1.79
CA LEU A 131 -5.04 -12.65 -2.03
C LEU A 131 -4.94 -14.09 -1.49
N PHE A 132 -3.76 -14.56 -1.10
CA PHE A 132 -3.60 -15.83 -0.36
C PHE A 132 -4.00 -15.74 1.12
N GLY A 133 -4.32 -14.54 1.61
CA GLY A 133 -4.72 -14.29 2.99
C GLY A 133 -3.54 -14.00 3.93
N GLY A 134 -3.85 -13.58 5.14
CA GLY A 134 -2.91 -13.02 6.11
C GLY A 134 -2.70 -11.50 5.97
N TRP A 135 -3.32 -10.88 4.96
CA TRP A 135 -3.10 -9.47 4.59
C TRP A 135 -4.33 -8.57 4.77
N GLY A 136 -5.39 -9.06 5.41
CA GLY A 136 -6.60 -8.27 5.70
C GLY A 136 -7.89 -8.93 5.26
N ALA A 137 -7.82 -9.86 4.32
CA ALA A 137 -8.97 -10.56 3.76
C ALA A 137 -8.67 -12.04 3.53
N THR A 138 -9.62 -12.90 3.92
CA THR A 138 -9.61 -14.31 3.56
C THR A 138 -10.45 -14.53 2.31
N THR A 139 -9.86 -15.09 1.25
CA THR A 139 -10.57 -15.51 0.03
C THR A 139 -11.38 -16.80 0.28
N PRO A 140 -12.51 -17.02 -0.43
CA PRO A 140 -13.14 -16.13 -1.41
C PRO A 140 -13.87 -14.95 -0.77
N PHE A 141 -13.96 -13.81 -1.46
CA PHE A 141 -14.74 -12.63 -1.04
C PHE A 141 -15.32 -11.89 -2.26
N THR A 142 -16.16 -10.89 -2.01
CA THR A 142 -16.71 -10.02 -3.07
C THR A 142 -16.10 -8.62 -2.99
N LEU A 143 -15.70 -8.08 -4.14
CA LEU A 143 -15.28 -6.69 -4.30
C LEU A 143 -16.31 -5.93 -5.12
N HIS A 144 -17.03 -5.00 -4.49
CA HIS A 144 -17.78 -3.99 -5.22
C HIS A 144 -16.83 -2.90 -5.69
N TRP A 145 -16.71 -2.73 -6.99
CA TRP A 145 -15.91 -1.67 -7.58
C TRP A 145 -16.85 -0.58 -8.11
N ASP A 146 -17.09 0.43 -7.28
CA ASP A 146 -17.95 1.57 -7.63
C ASP A 146 -17.20 2.51 -8.58
N PHE A 147 -17.91 3.12 -9.54
CA PHE A 147 -17.32 4.00 -10.57
C PHE A 147 -16.22 3.29 -11.39
N SER A 148 -16.36 1.98 -11.56
CA SER A 148 -15.41 1.12 -12.26
C SER A 148 -15.23 1.48 -13.73
N ALA A 149 -16.26 2.03 -14.37
CA ALA A 149 -16.20 2.50 -15.75
C ALA A 149 -15.16 3.62 -15.92
N GLU A 150 -15.05 4.55 -14.96
CA GLU A 150 -14.05 5.62 -15.00
C GLU A 150 -12.65 5.05 -14.84
N ALA A 151 -12.44 4.20 -13.82
CA ALA A 151 -11.17 3.53 -13.57
C ALA A 151 -10.71 2.70 -14.78
N ARG A 152 -11.62 1.99 -15.46
CA ARG A 152 -11.33 1.23 -16.68
C ARG A 152 -10.75 2.10 -17.79
N THR A 153 -11.23 3.33 -17.95
CA THR A 153 -10.66 4.24 -18.97
C THR A 153 -9.25 4.73 -18.61
N ARG A 154 -8.92 4.78 -17.31
CA ARG A 154 -7.62 5.26 -16.82
C ARG A 154 -6.57 4.14 -16.79
N LEU A 155 -6.96 2.94 -16.39
CA LEU A 155 -6.11 1.74 -16.34
C LEU A 155 -6.07 1.02 -17.70
N ALA A 156 -5.95 1.78 -18.78
CA ALA A 156 -6.01 1.29 -20.16
C ALA A 156 -4.64 0.92 -20.74
N GLU A 157 -3.56 1.12 -19.98
CA GLU A 157 -2.22 0.77 -20.39
C GLU A 157 -2.06 -0.74 -20.59
N ARG A 158 -1.17 -1.12 -21.52
CA ARG A 158 -0.89 -2.53 -21.80
C ARG A 158 0.34 -2.94 -21.01
N VAL A 159 0.18 -4.01 -20.23
CA VAL A 159 1.25 -4.58 -19.40
C VAL A 159 1.55 -6.02 -19.84
N PRO A 160 2.80 -6.48 -19.70
CA PRO A 160 3.16 -7.88 -19.94
C PRO A 160 2.42 -8.82 -18.99
N ALA A 161 1.89 -9.93 -19.53
CA ALA A 161 1.23 -11.00 -18.79
C ALA A 161 1.66 -12.36 -19.37
N GLY A 162 2.82 -12.84 -18.94
CA GLY A 162 3.49 -13.99 -19.56
C GLY A 162 3.86 -13.70 -21.02
N ASP A 163 3.40 -14.55 -21.93
CA ASP A 163 3.61 -14.39 -23.39
C ASP A 163 2.61 -13.43 -24.06
N ARG A 164 1.73 -12.79 -23.27
CA ARG A 164 0.67 -11.89 -23.75
C ARG A 164 0.91 -10.46 -23.26
N GLU A 165 0.22 -9.52 -23.88
CA GLU A 165 -0.01 -8.19 -23.32
C GLU A 165 -1.50 -8.00 -23.08
N LEU A 166 -1.85 -7.53 -21.88
CA LEU A 166 -3.22 -7.26 -21.47
C LEU A 166 -3.38 -5.82 -21.02
N VAL A 167 -4.59 -5.31 -21.11
CA VAL A 167 -4.94 -4.04 -20.49
C VAL A 167 -4.88 -4.24 -18.97
N LEU A 168 -4.22 -3.35 -18.24
CA LEU A 168 -4.03 -3.46 -16.79
C LEU A 168 -5.34 -3.74 -16.05
N PHE A 169 -6.41 -3.00 -16.39
CA PHE A 169 -7.74 -3.24 -15.80
C PHE A 169 -8.22 -4.69 -15.96
N ASP A 170 -8.05 -5.28 -17.15
CA ASP A 170 -8.52 -6.63 -17.42
C ASP A 170 -7.61 -7.67 -16.74
N LEU A 171 -6.31 -7.42 -16.66
CA LEU A 171 -5.38 -8.27 -15.91
C LEU A 171 -5.69 -8.28 -14.40
N LEU A 172 -6.05 -7.14 -13.82
CA LEU A 172 -6.49 -7.07 -12.43
C LEU A 172 -7.75 -7.93 -12.19
N LEU A 173 -8.69 -7.95 -13.14
CA LEU A 173 -9.86 -8.82 -13.06
C LEU A 173 -9.49 -10.31 -13.19
N GLU A 174 -8.57 -10.66 -14.09
CA GLU A 174 -8.04 -12.04 -14.21
C GLU A 174 -7.43 -12.50 -12.87
N ILE A 175 -6.57 -11.68 -12.24
CA ILE A 175 -5.96 -11.99 -10.94
C ILE A 175 -7.02 -12.20 -9.85
N PHE A 176 -8.02 -11.31 -9.76
CA PHE A 176 -9.09 -11.45 -8.78
C PHE A 176 -9.88 -12.74 -8.99
N GLU A 177 -10.27 -13.05 -10.23
CA GLU A 177 -11.03 -14.26 -10.57
C GLU A 177 -10.25 -15.53 -10.22
N GLU A 178 -8.96 -15.60 -10.60
CA GLU A 178 -8.08 -16.74 -10.31
C GLU A 178 -7.90 -17.00 -8.81
N ARG A 179 -8.02 -15.95 -7.98
CA ARG A 179 -7.95 -16.03 -6.52
C ARG A 179 -9.31 -16.15 -5.83
N GLY A 180 -10.38 -16.36 -6.59
CA GLY A 180 -11.72 -16.58 -6.03
C GLY A 180 -12.38 -15.31 -5.49
N VAL A 181 -11.97 -14.13 -5.98
CA VAL A 181 -12.62 -12.86 -5.70
C VAL A 181 -13.65 -12.56 -6.77
N SER A 182 -14.92 -12.41 -6.36
CA SER A 182 -15.99 -11.98 -7.26
C SER A 182 -15.99 -10.46 -7.34
N VAL A 183 -15.72 -9.90 -8.52
CA VAL A 183 -15.73 -8.45 -8.75
C VAL A 183 -17.05 -8.03 -9.36
N ILE A 184 -17.78 -7.14 -8.67
CA ILE A 184 -19.02 -6.54 -9.17
C ILE A 184 -18.71 -5.10 -9.59
N LEU A 185 -18.67 -4.89 -10.91
CA LEU A 185 -18.45 -3.59 -11.54
C LEU A 185 -19.72 -2.74 -11.46
N ARG A 186 -19.60 -1.51 -10.95
CA ARG A 186 -20.70 -0.55 -10.79
C ARG A 186 -20.32 0.84 -11.31
#